data_AF-A0AAD6XVT8-F1
#
_entry.id   AF-A0AAD6XVT8-F1
#
_cell.length_a   1.000
_cell.length_b   1.000
_cell.length_c   1.000
_cell.angle_alpha   90.00
_cell.angle_beta   90.00
_cell.angle_gamma   90.00
#
_symmetry.space_group_name_H-M   'P 1'
#
loop_
_entity.id
_entity.type
_entity.pdbx_description
1 polymer ?
#
loop_
_entity_poly.entity_id
_entity_poly.type
_entity_poly.pdbx_seq_one_letter_code
_entity_poly.pdbx_strand_id
1 'polypeptide(L)'
;MAQQPTSIETTLGIPSFRDGIEKWNAAWEAYFPRISYLLGDLDYLLGDLQDCGPFPKDGASRDDRLSVTRRLRRQLSTMQKELRALATTCVFRPDFCWQKLAPSARKAHILEGLLCTCLADPIVMPPTRMRTSDITLASMEANNGAGFLTLLRRYVPNNDVKMCDGDCVSYPYPEWKEDELEEIRQAGFEEEIRCRIFSRDDFLSSFLLHTIHSILGFPRPSEISVKSYGKIGVTAAFDEAQKALKPINSKKKGSELQSAAPVYRLGSLCESCEQEEQPGTRFSVCKNCKDVMSRKIYYCSRECQLYDWPAHKKICGKELAVDTVHETSEASLADAVFLLRRIGPALNGYQRSPALLLQIQILDVTPSREYCLFSSLGPQPIAIPHFIPRLVFRLACQTAMSTGDAECIVAICEGMLSLDPATYESCAAQISAEYRVDAFALFK
;
A
#
# COMPACT_ATOMS: atom_id res chain seq x y z
N MET A 1 -18.09 -7.78 -28.28
CA MET A 1 -18.14 -6.87 -27.10
C MET A 1 -17.68 -7.69 -25.91
N ALA A 2 -16.52 -7.39 -25.33
CA ALA A 2 -16.02 -8.09 -24.15
C ALA A 2 -16.80 -7.64 -22.90
N GLN A 3 -17.15 -8.57 -22.01
CA GLN A 3 -17.76 -8.26 -20.72
C GLN A 3 -16.67 -7.69 -19.81
N GLN A 4 -16.92 -6.55 -19.17
CA GLN A 4 -15.99 -6.01 -18.17
C GLN A 4 -15.89 -6.99 -16.99
N PRO A 5 -14.72 -7.17 -16.37
CA PRO A 5 -14.61 -7.95 -15.14
C PRO A 5 -15.55 -7.34 -14.11
N THR A 6 -16.51 -8.15 -13.64
CA THR A 6 -17.44 -7.76 -12.59
C THR A 6 -16.66 -7.65 -11.29
N SER A 7 -16.76 -6.50 -10.61
CA SER A 7 -16.15 -6.36 -9.28
C SER A 7 -16.71 -7.43 -8.34
N ILE A 8 -15.94 -7.82 -7.31
CA ILE A 8 -16.43 -8.74 -6.27
C ILE A 8 -17.75 -8.22 -5.68
N GLU A 9 -17.88 -6.91 -5.50
CA GLU A 9 -19.12 -6.27 -5.05
C GLU A 9 -20.30 -6.59 -5.98
N THR A 10 -20.11 -6.54 -7.30
CA THR A 10 -21.14 -6.89 -8.28
C THR A 10 -21.54 -8.36 -8.15
N THR A 11 -20.55 -9.26 -8.00
CA THR A 11 -20.79 -10.70 -7.80
C THR A 11 -21.56 -10.98 -6.51
N LEU A 12 -21.28 -10.20 -5.46
CA LEU A 12 -21.93 -10.31 -4.15
C LEU A 12 -23.27 -9.57 -4.06
N GLY A 13 -23.68 -8.84 -5.12
CA GLY A 13 -24.88 -8.00 -5.11
C GLY A 13 -24.77 -6.78 -4.18
N ILE A 14 -23.54 -6.34 -3.86
CA ILE A 14 -23.27 -5.16 -3.06
C ILE A 14 -23.43 -3.92 -3.97
N PRO A 15 -24.27 -2.93 -3.61
CA PRO A 15 -24.50 -1.75 -4.42
C PRO A 15 -23.23 -0.89 -4.51
N SER A 16 -23.15 0.00 -5.49
CA SER A 16 -22.01 0.91 -5.57
C SER A 16 -22.03 1.88 -4.37
N PHE A 17 -20.86 2.25 -3.82
CA PHE A 17 -20.80 3.32 -2.83
C PHE A 17 -21.31 4.67 -3.36
N ARG A 18 -21.35 4.84 -4.70
CA ARG A 18 -21.97 5.99 -5.38
C ARG A 18 -23.49 6.07 -5.15
N ASP A 19 -24.13 4.94 -4.83
CA ASP A 19 -25.55 4.86 -4.46
C ASP A 19 -25.79 5.25 -2.98
N GLY A 20 -24.71 5.54 -2.25
CA GLY A 20 -24.69 5.94 -0.84
C GLY A 20 -23.78 5.03 -0.02
N ILE A 21 -22.76 5.62 0.61
CA ILE A 21 -21.76 4.89 1.42
C ILE A 21 -22.39 4.08 2.56
N GLU A 22 -23.50 4.58 3.13
CA GLU A 22 -24.24 3.87 4.17
C GLU A 22 -24.89 2.59 3.65
N LYS A 23 -25.50 2.65 2.45
CA LYS A 23 -26.14 1.49 1.81
C LYS A 23 -25.09 0.46 1.40
N TRP A 24 -23.97 0.93 0.87
CA TRP A 24 -22.82 0.08 0.52
C TRP A 24 -22.29 -0.66 1.75
N ASN A 25 -22.01 0.03 2.87
CA ASN A 25 -21.52 -0.63 4.07
C ASN A 25 -22.59 -1.56 4.70
N ALA A 26 -23.86 -1.15 4.71
CA ALA A 26 -24.94 -2.01 5.21
C ALA A 26 -25.06 -3.32 4.42
N ALA A 27 -24.85 -3.29 3.10
CA ALA A 27 -24.82 -4.49 2.27
C ALA A 27 -23.63 -5.40 2.60
N TRP A 28 -22.43 -4.85 2.82
CA TRP A 28 -21.28 -5.60 3.32
C TRP A 28 -21.59 -6.28 4.66
N GLU A 29 -22.13 -5.54 5.63
CA GLU A 29 -22.44 -6.07 6.96
C GLU A 29 -23.53 -7.15 6.95
N ALA A 30 -24.55 -6.97 6.10
CA ALA A 30 -25.58 -8.00 5.89
C ALA A 30 -25.01 -9.27 5.23
N TYR A 31 -23.87 -9.16 4.54
CA TYR A 31 -23.22 -10.28 3.88
C TYR A 31 -22.27 -11.05 4.82
N PHE A 32 -21.70 -10.43 5.87
CA PHE A 32 -20.75 -11.10 6.79
C PHE A 32 -21.24 -12.42 7.41
N PRO A 33 -22.49 -12.56 7.89
CA PRO A 33 -22.96 -13.85 8.42
C PRO A 33 -22.94 -14.97 7.38
N ARG A 34 -23.11 -14.65 6.10
CA ARG A 34 -23.04 -15.60 4.99
C ARG A 34 -21.59 -15.96 4.67
N ILE A 35 -20.68 -15.01 4.83
CA ILE A 35 -19.24 -15.22 4.65
C ILE A 35 -18.70 -16.18 5.70
N SER A 36 -19.07 -16.06 6.98
CA SER A 36 -18.55 -16.96 8.03
C SER A 36 -18.91 -18.43 7.75
N TYR A 37 -20.12 -18.69 7.23
CA TYR A 37 -20.53 -20.00 6.75
C TYR A 37 -19.74 -20.43 5.51
N LEU A 38 -19.55 -19.50 4.57
CA LEU A 38 -18.85 -19.80 3.33
C LEU A 38 -17.35 -19.99 3.55
N LEU A 39 -16.64 -19.22 4.39
CA LEU A 39 -15.18 -19.27 4.59
C LEU A 39 -14.69 -20.64 5.10
N GLY A 40 -15.51 -21.38 5.85
CA GLY A 40 -15.23 -22.77 6.19
C GLY A 40 -15.11 -23.69 4.98
N ASP A 41 -15.87 -23.41 3.91
CA ASP A 41 -15.78 -24.07 2.59
C ASP A 41 -14.96 -23.24 1.57
N LEU A 42 -14.77 -21.94 1.81
CA LEU A 42 -14.15 -21.00 0.89
C LEU A 42 -12.64 -21.09 0.98
N ASP A 43 -12.03 -21.60 2.05
CA ASP A 43 -10.61 -21.94 2.01
C ASP A 43 -10.31 -23.05 0.98
N TYR A 44 -11.31 -23.88 0.65
CA TYR A 44 -11.25 -24.86 -0.44
C TYR A 44 -11.54 -24.22 -1.82
N LEU A 45 -12.44 -23.23 -1.90
CA LEU A 45 -12.75 -22.50 -3.14
C LEU A 45 -11.81 -21.31 -3.43
N LEU A 46 -11.11 -20.79 -2.42
CA LEU A 46 -10.09 -19.74 -2.53
C LEU A 46 -8.79 -20.30 -3.13
N GLY A 47 -8.65 -21.63 -3.25
CA GLY A 47 -7.72 -22.25 -4.19
C GLY A 47 -7.90 -21.70 -5.62
N ASP A 48 -9.13 -21.37 -6.04
CA ASP A 48 -9.41 -20.74 -7.35
C ASP A 48 -9.32 -19.19 -7.31
N LEU A 49 -9.46 -18.55 -6.14
CA LEU A 49 -9.23 -17.10 -5.97
C LEU A 49 -7.78 -16.75 -5.61
N GLN A 50 -6.87 -17.74 -5.54
CA GLN A 50 -5.41 -17.53 -5.55
C GLN A 50 -4.97 -16.67 -6.74
N ASP A 51 -5.77 -16.62 -7.82
CA ASP A 51 -5.51 -15.74 -8.97
C ASP A 51 -5.75 -14.25 -8.70
N CYS A 52 -6.40 -13.86 -7.60
CA CYS A 52 -6.82 -12.46 -7.37
C CYS A 52 -6.05 -11.73 -6.26
N GLY A 53 -5.04 -12.35 -5.63
CA GLY A 53 -4.27 -11.73 -4.55
C GLY A 53 -2.76 -11.87 -4.73
N PRO A 54 -1.93 -11.31 -3.83
CA PRO A 54 -0.48 -11.52 -3.83
C PRO A 54 -0.08 -12.94 -3.46
N PHE A 55 -1.04 -13.86 -3.30
CA PHE A 55 -0.82 -15.21 -2.82
C PHE A 55 -0.25 -16.08 -3.94
N PRO A 56 0.84 -16.81 -3.68
CA PRO A 56 1.39 -17.71 -4.68
C PRO A 56 0.43 -18.88 -4.96
N LYS A 57 0.31 -19.27 -6.24
CA LYS A 57 -0.59 -20.34 -6.72
C LYS A 57 -0.28 -21.71 -6.09
N ASP A 58 -1.19 -22.67 -6.20
CA ASP A 58 -0.93 -24.08 -5.98
C ASP A 58 0.27 -24.54 -6.83
N GLY A 59 1.35 -24.91 -6.17
CA GLY A 59 2.66 -25.22 -6.79
C GLY A 59 3.71 -24.12 -6.66
N ALA A 60 3.38 -22.97 -6.09
CA ALA A 60 4.36 -22.00 -5.68
C ALA A 60 5.30 -22.57 -4.62
N SER A 61 6.57 -22.19 -4.71
CA SER A 61 7.54 -22.67 -3.75
C SER A 61 7.24 -22.09 -2.37
N ARG A 62 7.64 -22.82 -1.32
CA ARG A 62 7.63 -22.30 0.05
C ARG A 62 8.35 -20.94 0.14
N ASP A 63 9.45 -20.79 -0.59
CA ASP A 63 10.23 -19.55 -0.70
C ASP A 63 9.41 -18.38 -1.26
N ASP A 64 8.53 -18.62 -2.24
CA ASP A 64 7.64 -17.57 -2.78
C ASP A 64 6.65 -17.10 -1.72
N ARG A 65 6.05 -18.03 -0.95
CA ARG A 65 5.12 -17.71 0.15
C ARG A 65 5.79 -16.92 1.26
N LEU A 66 7.02 -17.31 1.63
CA LEU A 66 7.83 -16.59 2.61
C LEU A 66 8.23 -15.20 2.11
N SER A 67 8.52 -15.05 0.82
CA SER A 67 8.81 -13.75 0.21
C SER A 67 7.61 -12.81 0.24
N VAL A 68 6.41 -13.30 -0.06
CA VAL A 68 5.16 -12.52 0.04
C VAL A 68 4.89 -12.11 1.48
N THR A 69 5.02 -13.06 2.42
CA THR A 69 4.84 -12.82 3.85
C THR A 69 5.80 -11.74 4.37
N ARG A 70 7.08 -11.80 3.95
CA ARG A 70 8.10 -10.78 4.27
C ARG A 70 7.69 -9.39 3.76
N ARG A 71 7.19 -9.31 2.53
CA ARG A 71 6.75 -8.04 1.92
C ARG A 71 5.55 -7.45 2.67
N LEU A 72 4.52 -8.25 2.92
CA LEU A 72 3.34 -7.81 3.68
C LEU A 72 3.73 -7.29 5.07
N ARG A 73 4.65 -7.98 5.77
CA ARG A 73 5.16 -7.51 7.06
C ARG A 73 5.88 -6.16 6.96
N ARG A 74 6.69 -5.93 5.92
CA ARG A 74 7.37 -4.63 5.69
C ARG A 74 6.38 -3.50 5.43
N GLN A 75 5.41 -3.75 4.55
CA GLN A 75 4.33 -2.81 4.25
C GLN A 75 3.54 -2.47 5.51
N LEU A 76 3.11 -3.49 6.25
CA LEU A 76 2.37 -3.35 7.50
C LEU A 76 3.15 -2.54 8.53
N SER A 77 4.44 -2.84 8.71
CA SER A 77 5.32 -2.11 9.63
C SER A 77 5.37 -0.62 9.29
N THR A 78 5.56 -0.30 8.00
CA THR A 78 5.60 1.08 7.49
C THR A 78 4.29 1.81 7.78
N MET A 79 3.17 1.19 7.43
CA MET A 79 1.85 1.78 7.65
C MET A 79 1.53 1.96 9.14
N GLN A 80 1.86 1.00 10.00
CA GLN A 80 1.64 1.13 11.44
C GLN A 80 2.50 2.23 12.06
N LYS A 81 3.69 2.51 11.52
CA LYS A 81 4.50 3.68 11.94
C LYS A 81 3.82 4.99 11.54
N GLU A 82 3.31 5.09 10.32
CA GLU A 82 2.54 6.26 9.85
C GLU A 82 1.26 6.47 10.70
N LEU A 83 0.51 5.39 10.94
CA LEU A 83 -0.67 5.38 11.80
C LEU A 83 -0.34 5.86 13.22
N ARG A 84 0.71 5.33 13.85
CA ARG A 84 1.14 5.73 15.21
C ARG A 84 1.50 7.21 15.28
N ALA A 85 2.25 7.70 14.29
CA ALA A 85 2.62 9.11 14.21
C ALA A 85 1.36 9.99 14.15
N LEU A 86 0.46 9.72 13.21
CA LEU A 86 -0.76 10.52 13.02
C LEU A 86 -1.73 10.43 14.19
N ALA A 87 -1.96 9.23 14.74
CA ALA A 87 -2.85 9.04 15.88
C ALA A 87 -2.38 9.81 17.11
N THR A 88 -1.06 9.79 17.38
CA THR A 88 -0.45 10.53 18.49
C THR A 88 -0.59 12.04 18.30
N THR A 89 -0.40 12.53 17.06
CA THR A 89 -0.48 13.96 16.76
C THR A 89 -1.89 14.49 16.56
N CYS A 90 -2.91 13.63 16.42
CA CYS A 90 -4.25 14.06 16.03
C CYS A 90 -5.34 13.55 16.99
N VAL A 91 -5.41 12.24 17.20
CA VAL A 91 -6.51 11.62 17.96
C VAL A 91 -6.28 11.66 19.46
N PHE A 92 -5.02 11.54 19.90
CA PHE A 92 -4.67 11.54 21.32
C PHE A 92 -4.24 12.91 21.85
N ARG A 93 -4.47 13.99 21.09
CA ARG A 93 -4.24 15.33 21.59
C ARG A 93 -5.24 15.69 22.69
N PRO A 94 -4.86 16.46 23.72
CA PRO A 94 -5.77 16.88 24.78
C PRO A 94 -7.00 17.67 24.29
N ASP A 95 -6.87 18.39 23.19
CA ASP A 95 -7.91 19.24 22.61
C ASP A 95 -8.84 18.50 21.62
N PHE A 96 -8.43 17.35 21.10
CA PHE A 96 -9.28 16.51 20.26
C PHE A 96 -9.93 15.41 21.09
N CYS A 97 -11.26 15.36 21.07
CA CYS A 97 -12.01 14.30 21.73
C CYS A 97 -12.97 13.67 20.74
N TRP A 98 -12.56 12.55 20.16
CA TRP A 98 -13.39 11.72 19.28
C TRP A 98 -14.81 11.52 19.82
N GLN A 99 -14.94 11.23 21.12
CA GLN A 99 -16.23 10.97 21.76
C GLN A 99 -17.13 12.21 21.90
N LYS A 100 -16.58 13.43 21.76
CA LYS A 100 -17.36 14.69 21.74
C LYS A 100 -17.92 15.02 20.35
N LEU A 101 -17.43 14.38 19.29
CA LEU A 101 -18.01 14.53 17.96
C LEU A 101 -19.47 14.03 17.97
N ALA A 102 -20.34 14.69 17.19
CA ALA A 102 -21.71 14.22 17.01
C ALA A 102 -21.71 12.77 16.46
N PRO A 103 -22.66 11.91 16.85
CA PRO A 103 -22.72 10.53 16.36
C PRO A 103 -22.74 10.42 14.82
N SER A 104 -23.42 11.36 14.14
CA SER A 104 -23.44 11.43 12.68
C SER A 104 -22.08 11.74 12.08
N ALA A 105 -21.28 12.60 12.70
CA ALA A 105 -19.93 12.94 12.22
C ALA A 105 -18.97 11.76 12.39
N ARG A 106 -19.00 11.07 13.53
CA ARG A 106 -18.18 9.87 13.73
C ARG A 106 -18.54 8.75 12.76
N LYS A 107 -19.83 8.50 12.57
CA LYS A 107 -20.35 7.58 11.55
C LYS A 107 -19.80 7.92 10.16
N ALA A 108 -19.83 9.20 9.77
CA ALA A 108 -19.31 9.63 8.47
C ALA A 108 -17.81 9.33 8.32
N HIS A 109 -16.98 9.63 9.33
CA HIS A 109 -15.54 9.34 9.29
C HIS A 109 -15.23 7.84 9.26
N ILE A 110 -15.96 7.01 10.03
CA ILE A 110 -15.79 5.55 10.01
C ILE A 110 -16.10 5.00 8.62
N LEU A 111 -17.22 5.41 8.03
CA LEU A 111 -17.63 4.96 6.70
C LEU A 111 -16.62 5.41 5.64
N GLU A 112 -16.15 6.65 5.71
CA GLU A 112 -15.12 7.17 4.81
C GLU A 112 -13.81 6.37 4.92
N GLY A 113 -13.38 6.05 6.15
CA GLY A 113 -12.21 5.20 6.39
C GLY A 113 -12.34 3.82 5.74
N LEU A 114 -13.49 3.15 5.92
CA LEU A 114 -13.77 1.85 5.31
C LEU A 114 -13.74 1.90 3.77
N LEU A 115 -14.38 2.92 3.19
CA LEU A 115 -14.41 3.13 1.75
C LEU A 115 -13.00 3.39 1.21
N CYS A 116 -12.25 4.32 1.82
CA CYS A 116 -10.90 4.67 1.38
C CYS A 116 -9.97 3.47 1.41
N THR A 117 -10.05 2.61 2.43
CA THR A 117 -9.28 1.35 2.47
C THR A 117 -9.63 0.45 1.29
N CYS A 118 -10.92 0.29 0.98
CA CYS A 118 -11.35 -0.54 -0.16
C CYS A 118 -10.92 0.06 -1.52
N LEU A 119 -10.82 1.39 -1.61
CA LEU A 119 -10.36 2.09 -2.82
C LEU A 119 -8.82 2.12 -2.97
N ALA A 120 -8.08 2.01 -1.88
CA ALA A 120 -6.60 2.07 -1.89
C ALA A 120 -5.99 0.91 -2.68
N ASP A 121 -6.57 -0.28 -2.57
CA ASP A 121 -6.25 -1.43 -3.42
C ASP A 121 -7.53 -2.21 -3.74
N PRO A 122 -8.18 -1.93 -4.88
CA PRO A 122 -9.48 -2.51 -5.24
C PRO A 122 -9.41 -4.01 -5.55
N ILE A 123 -8.20 -4.58 -5.64
CA ILE A 123 -7.99 -6.01 -5.89
C ILE A 123 -7.89 -6.75 -4.56
N VAL A 124 -7.06 -6.25 -3.63
CA VAL A 124 -6.73 -6.96 -2.38
C VAL A 124 -7.66 -6.58 -1.22
N MET A 125 -8.13 -5.33 -1.16
CA MET A 125 -8.83 -4.83 0.03
C MET A 125 -10.28 -5.30 0.12
N PRO A 126 -11.08 -5.40 -0.95
CA PRO A 126 -12.43 -5.92 -0.85
C PRO A 126 -12.50 -7.39 -0.39
N PRO A 127 -11.65 -8.32 -0.86
CA PRO A 127 -11.53 -9.65 -0.26
C PRO A 127 -11.11 -9.60 1.21
N THR A 128 -10.19 -8.70 1.57
CA THR A 128 -9.75 -8.56 2.96
C THR A 128 -10.86 -8.02 3.86
N ARG A 129 -11.74 -7.14 3.36
CA ARG A 129 -12.94 -6.66 4.08
C ARG A 129 -13.81 -7.81 4.57
N MET A 130 -13.92 -8.89 3.78
CA MET A 130 -14.69 -10.08 4.15
C MET A 130 -14.18 -10.74 5.44
N ARG A 131 -12.90 -10.57 5.78
CA ARG A 131 -12.23 -11.11 6.98
C ARG A 131 -12.19 -10.12 8.15
N THR A 132 -13.00 -9.06 8.05
CA THR A 132 -13.11 -7.99 9.08
C THR A 132 -14.54 -7.83 9.54
N SER A 133 -15.27 -8.95 9.70
CA SER A 133 -16.66 -8.99 10.15
C SER A 133 -16.86 -8.34 11.52
N ASP A 134 -15.80 -8.28 12.33
CA ASP A 134 -15.77 -7.64 13.65
C ASP A 134 -15.68 -6.11 13.58
N ILE A 135 -15.32 -5.55 12.43
CA ILE A 135 -15.25 -4.11 12.19
C ILE A 135 -16.53 -3.64 11.47
N THR A 136 -17.62 -3.57 12.22
CA THR A 136 -18.90 -3.01 11.77
C THR A 136 -19.04 -1.57 12.23
N LEU A 137 -19.92 -0.81 11.57
CA LEU A 137 -20.27 0.53 12.03
C LEU A 137 -20.82 0.49 13.46
N ALA A 138 -21.64 -0.52 13.79
CA ALA A 138 -22.18 -0.70 15.13
C ALA A 138 -21.07 -0.98 16.16
N SER A 139 -20.09 -1.82 15.85
CA SER A 139 -18.98 -2.11 16.77
C SER A 139 -18.06 -0.89 16.95
N MET A 140 -17.82 -0.11 15.90
CA MET A 140 -16.99 1.09 15.97
C MET A 140 -17.68 2.25 16.73
N GLU A 141 -19.00 2.42 16.57
CA GLU A 141 -19.80 3.40 17.31
C GLU A 141 -20.16 2.98 18.75
N ALA A 142 -19.88 1.73 19.14
CA ALA A 142 -20.22 1.21 20.45
C ALA A 142 -19.70 2.12 21.58
N ASN A 143 -20.53 2.29 22.62
CA ASN A 143 -20.24 3.14 23.79
C ASN A 143 -19.77 4.56 23.40
N ASN A 144 -20.54 5.22 22.53
CA ASN A 144 -20.27 6.58 22.05
C ASN A 144 -18.91 6.67 21.32
N GLY A 145 -18.65 5.75 20.39
CA GLY A 145 -17.42 5.70 19.59
C GLY A 145 -16.20 5.11 20.30
N ALA A 146 -16.36 4.50 21.49
CA ALA A 146 -15.25 3.86 22.19
C ALA A 146 -14.73 2.60 21.48
N GLY A 147 -15.53 1.96 20.63
CA GLY A 147 -15.11 0.83 19.81
C GLY A 147 -13.93 1.20 18.90
N PHE A 148 -14.06 2.29 18.14
CA PHE A 148 -12.97 2.84 17.32
C PHE A 148 -11.71 3.13 18.14
N LEU A 149 -11.84 3.78 19.30
CA LEU A 149 -10.68 4.10 20.15
C LEU A 149 -10.02 2.85 20.74
N THR A 150 -10.80 1.83 21.06
CA THR A 150 -10.27 0.53 21.54
C THR A 150 -9.41 -0.13 20.47
N LEU A 151 -9.90 -0.17 19.22
CA LEU A 151 -9.13 -0.69 18.11
C LEU A 151 -7.87 0.16 17.84
N LEU A 152 -7.99 1.48 17.81
CA LEU A 152 -6.85 2.38 17.57
C LEU A 152 -5.75 2.21 18.63
N ARG A 153 -6.12 2.12 19.91
CA ARG A 153 -5.16 1.92 21.02
C ARG A 153 -4.44 0.58 20.95
N ARG A 154 -5.00 -0.41 20.25
CA ARG A 154 -4.29 -1.68 20.01
C ARG A 154 -3.04 -1.42 19.18
N TYR A 155 -3.18 -0.71 18.06
CA TYR A 155 -2.07 -0.41 17.14
C TYR A 155 -1.17 0.73 17.61
N VAL A 156 -1.66 1.54 18.55
CA VAL A 156 -0.94 2.68 19.13
C VAL A 156 -0.94 2.58 20.67
N PRO A 157 -0.26 1.55 21.24
CA PRO A 157 -0.26 1.36 22.68
C PRO A 157 0.50 2.50 23.39
N ASN A 158 -0.03 2.94 24.53
CA ASN A 158 0.62 3.85 25.48
C ASN A 158 0.97 5.26 25.00
N ASN A 159 0.51 5.71 23.82
CA ASN A 159 0.93 6.97 23.20
C ASN A 159 2.47 7.11 23.08
N ASP A 160 3.21 6.00 23.22
CA ASP A 160 4.66 6.02 23.23
C ASP A 160 5.15 5.75 21.81
N VAL A 161 5.79 6.76 21.24
CA VAL A 161 6.40 6.68 19.91
C VAL A 161 7.57 5.68 19.91
N LYS A 162 8.06 5.26 21.09
CA LYS A 162 9.23 4.39 21.25
C LYS A 162 9.00 2.89 21.14
N MET A 163 7.86 2.42 20.60
CA MET A 163 7.77 0.99 20.28
C MET A 163 8.97 0.55 19.44
N CYS A 164 9.60 -0.57 19.81
CA CYS A 164 10.76 -1.10 19.10
C CYS A 164 10.47 -1.22 17.61
N ASP A 165 11.43 -0.82 16.78
CA ASP A 165 11.30 -0.60 15.33
C ASP A 165 10.90 -1.84 14.50
N GLY A 166 10.63 -2.98 15.12
CA GLY A 166 10.37 -4.27 14.46
C GLY A 166 8.99 -4.91 14.68
N ASP A 167 8.23 -4.54 15.72
CA ASP A 167 6.99 -5.26 16.04
C ASP A 167 5.78 -4.68 15.31
N CYS A 168 5.35 -5.39 14.27
CA CYS A 168 3.99 -5.24 13.74
C CYS A 168 3.02 -5.71 14.81
N VAL A 169 2.07 -4.85 15.16
CA VAL A 169 0.99 -5.23 16.06
C VAL A 169 -0.06 -6.00 15.27
N SER A 170 -0.48 -7.13 15.82
CA SER A 170 -1.62 -7.88 15.30
C SER A 170 -2.86 -7.76 16.16
N TYR A 171 -4.00 -7.68 15.49
CA TYR A 171 -5.31 -7.76 16.11
C TYR A 171 -5.89 -9.16 15.87
N PRO A 172 -6.23 -9.93 16.93
CA PRO A 172 -6.78 -11.26 16.75
C PRO A 172 -8.13 -11.18 16.02
N TYR A 173 -8.39 -12.16 15.15
CA TYR A 173 -9.71 -12.33 14.55
C TYR A 173 -10.54 -13.29 15.41
N PRO A 174 -11.69 -12.88 15.97
CA PRO A 174 -12.43 -13.70 16.93
C PRO A 174 -12.92 -15.04 16.38
N GLU A 175 -13.11 -15.16 15.06
CA GLU A 175 -13.59 -16.40 14.44
C GLU A 175 -12.45 -17.40 14.18
N TRP A 176 -11.17 -17.00 14.28
CA TRP A 176 -10.06 -17.96 14.22
C TRP A 176 -9.95 -18.70 15.54
N LYS A 177 -10.36 -19.97 15.54
CA LYS A 177 -10.17 -20.84 16.69
C LYS A 177 -8.73 -21.30 16.74
N GLU A 178 -8.12 -21.29 17.93
CA GLU A 178 -6.72 -21.71 18.08
C GLU A 178 -6.52 -23.16 17.64
N ASP A 179 -7.50 -24.03 17.85
CA ASP A 179 -7.45 -25.44 17.40
C ASP A 179 -7.37 -25.54 15.86
N GLU A 180 -8.13 -24.72 15.13
CA GLU A 180 -8.09 -24.67 13.65
C GLU A 180 -6.75 -24.11 13.16
N LEU A 181 -6.24 -23.06 13.82
CA LEU A 181 -4.91 -22.53 13.51
C LEU A 181 -3.83 -23.58 13.75
N GLU A 182 -3.89 -24.30 14.85
CA GLU A 182 -2.93 -25.35 15.21
C GLU A 182 -2.96 -26.53 14.23
N GLU A 183 -4.13 -26.95 13.75
CA GLU A 183 -4.25 -27.93 12.67
C GLU A 183 -3.54 -27.44 11.39
N ILE A 184 -3.71 -26.18 11.01
CA ILE A 184 -3.04 -25.56 9.86
C ILE A 184 -1.51 -25.51 10.09
N ARG A 185 -1.04 -25.22 11.32
CA ARG A 185 0.39 -25.27 11.68
C ARG A 185 0.96 -26.67 11.51
N GLN A 186 0.27 -27.68 12.03
CA GLN A 186 0.68 -29.08 11.96
C GLN A 186 0.70 -29.61 10.52
N ALA A 187 -0.17 -29.08 9.66
CA ALA A 187 -0.17 -29.34 8.23
C ALA A 187 0.95 -28.59 7.46
N GLY A 188 1.75 -27.76 8.13
CA GLY A 188 2.90 -27.06 7.53
C GLY A 188 2.52 -25.79 6.77
N PHE A 189 1.39 -25.16 7.09
CA PHE A 189 0.89 -23.93 6.45
C PHE A 189 0.99 -22.70 7.37
N GLU A 190 1.94 -22.69 8.29
CA GLU A 190 2.22 -21.57 9.20
C GLU A 190 2.42 -20.24 8.44
N GLU A 191 3.09 -20.28 7.29
CA GLU A 191 3.30 -19.10 6.44
C GLU A 191 1.99 -18.53 5.90
N GLU A 192 1.02 -19.38 5.59
CA GLU A 192 -0.28 -18.94 5.10
C GLU A 192 -1.08 -18.26 6.21
N ILE A 193 -1.05 -18.80 7.43
CA ILE A 193 -1.65 -18.17 8.61
C ILE A 193 -1.07 -16.76 8.78
N ARG A 194 0.26 -16.62 8.73
CA ARG A 194 0.92 -15.31 8.87
C ARG A 194 0.56 -14.35 7.75
N CYS A 195 0.49 -14.83 6.53
CA CYS A 195 0.07 -14.02 5.39
C CYS A 195 -1.36 -13.49 5.56
N ARG A 196 -2.27 -14.33 6.08
CA ARG A 196 -3.65 -13.95 6.42
C ARG A 196 -3.70 -12.93 7.56
N ILE A 197 -2.91 -13.13 8.62
CA ILE A 197 -2.76 -12.18 9.74
C ILE A 197 -2.31 -10.81 9.20
N PHE A 198 -1.19 -10.77 8.46
CA PHE A 198 -0.64 -9.51 7.97
C PHE A 198 -1.56 -8.81 6.98
N SER A 199 -2.19 -9.54 6.07
CA SER A 199 -3.17 -8.97 5.14
C SER A 199 -4.35 -8.33 5.90
N ARG A 200 -4.87 -9.02 6.93
CA ARG A 200 -5.94 -8.46 7.77
C ARG A 200 -5.47 -7.22 8.53
N ASP A 201 -4.31 -7.28 9.17
CA ASP A 201 -3.76 -6.15 9.91
C ASP A 201 -3.42 -4.96 9.00
N ASP A 202 -3.07 -5.21 7.74
CA ASP A 202 -2.86 -4.20 6.71
C ASP A 202 -4.16 -3.46 6.40
N PHE A 203 -5.26 -4.21 6.22
CA PHE A 203 -6.59 -3.61 6.07
C PHE A 203 -6.99 -2.79 7.31
N LEU A 204 -6.81 -3.33 8.52
CA LEU A 204 -7.19 -2.65 9.76
C LEU A 204 -6.38 -1.37 9.98
N SER A 205 -5.07 -1.43 9.73
CA SER A 205 -4.19 -0.27 9.83
C SER A 205 -4.56 0.79 8.80
N SER A 206 -4.88 0.37 7.56
CA SER A 206 -5.37 1.26 6.50
C SER A 206 -6.69 1.92 6.88
N PHE A 207 -7.64 1.15 7.43
CA PHE A 207 -8.93 1.67 7.90
C PHE A 207 -8.76 2.74 8.97
N LEU A 208 -7.93 2.47 9.99
CA LEU A 208 -7.66 3.45 11.04
C LEU A 208 -6.98 4.70 10.48
N LEU A 209 -5.99 4.52 9.61
CA LEU A 209 -5.25 5.61 8.97
C LEU A 209 -6.18 6.49 8.13
N HIS A 210 -7.02 5.90 7.28
CA HIS A 210 -7.97 6.64 6.45
C HIS A 210 -9.11 7.29 7.26
N THR A 211 -9.52 6.69 8.37
CA THR A 211 -10.47 7.34 9.30
C THR A 211 -9.85 8.60 9.89
N ILE A 212 -8.59 8.53 10.34
CA ILE A 212 -7.84 9.70 10.83
C ILE A 212 -7.67 10.72 9.70
N HIS A 213 -7.41 10.28 8.48
CA HIS A 213 -7.29 11.20 7.36
C HIS A 213 -8.59 11.97 7.10
N SER A 214 -9.73 11.28 7.18
CA SER A 214 -11.05 11.89 7.06
C SER A 214 -11.31 12.93 8.17
N ILE A 215 -10.91 12.64 9.42
CA ILE A 215 -11.00 13.59 10.55
C ILE A 215 -10.18 14.86 10.27
N LEU A 216 -9.03 14.70 9.61
CA LEU A 216 -8.14 15.80 9.25
C LEU A 216 -8.54 16.53 7.97
N GLY A 217 -9.63 16.11 7.32
CA GLY A 217 -10.11 16.72 6.08
C GLY A 217 -9.22 16.45 4.87
N PHE A 218 -8.38 15.41 4.91
CA PHE A 218 -7.68 14.99 3.70
C PHE A 218 -8.69 14.49 2.66
N PRO A 219 -8.39 14.66 1.36
CA PRO A 219 -9.31 14.23 0.32
C PRO A 219 -9.52 12.72 0.37
N ARG A 220 -10.53 12.23 -0.35
CA ARG A 220 -10.67 10.80 -0.66
C ARG A 220 -9.63 10.41 -1.72
N PRO A 221 -8.96 9.24 -1.62
CA PRO A 221 -8.15 8.72 -2.72
C PRO A 221 -8.98 8.65 -4.00
N SER A 222 -8.41 9.12 -5.11
CA SER A 222 -9.05 8.99 -6.43
C SER A 222 -9.36 7.53 -6.72
N GLU A 223 -10.53 7.27 -7.30
CA GLU A 223 -10.86 5.93 -7.79
C GLU A 223 -9.80 5.49 -8.81
N ILE A 224 -9.06 4.44 -8.46
CA ILE A 224 -8.17 3.79 -9.41
C ILE A 224 -9.07 3.07 -10.41
N SER A 225 -9.29 3.70 -11.57
CA SER A 225 -10.07 3.10 -12.65
C SER A 225 -9.43 1.76 -13.01
N VAL A 226 -10.14 0.65 -12.81
CA VAL A 226 -9.67 -0.72 -13.14
C VAL A 226 -9.20 -0.83 -14.61
N LYS A 227 -9.66 0.08 -15.49
CA LYS A 227 -9.18 0.20 -16.87
C LYS A 227 -7.67 0.49 -16.98
N SER A 228 -7.04 1.09 -15.98
CA SER A 228 -5.57 1.28 -15.96
C SER A 228 -4.84 -0.06 -15.85
N TYR A 229 -5.34 -1.00 -15.04
CA TYR A 229 -4.80 -2.36 -14.95
C TYR A 229 -4.97 -3.14 -16.26
N GLY A 230 -6.03 -2.85 -17.03
CA GLY A 230 -6.25 -3.46 -18.36
C GLY A 230 -5.16 -3.12 -19.38
N LYS A 231 -4.52 -1.94 -19.28
CA LYS A 231 -3.36 -1.60 -20.13
C LYS A 231 -2.06 -2.29 -19.70
N ILE A 232 -2.01 -2.86 -18.49
CA ILE A 232 -0.90 -3.67 -17.99
C ILE A 232 -1.00 -5.13 -18.49
N GLY A 233 -1.94 -5.44 -19.41
CA GLY A 233 -2.09 -6.77 -20.01
C GLY A 233 -2.85 -7.77 -19.13
N VAL A 234 -3.38 -7.33 -17.99
CA VAL A 234 -4.09 -8.17 -17.01
C VAL A 234 -5.41 -8.70 -17.58
N THR A 235 -6.15 -7.88 -18.33
CA THR A 235 -7.48 -8.27 -18.85
C THR A 235 -7.40 -9.26 -20.00
N ALA A 236 -6.41 -9.15 -20.89
CA ALA A 236 -6.27 -10.06 -22.02
C ALA A 236 -5.93 -11.49 -21.54
N ALA A 237 -5.06 -11.59 -20.55
CA ALA A 237 -4.64 -12.86 -20.01
C ALA A 237 -5.73 -13.46 -19.08
N PHE A 238 -6.51 -12.64 -18.36
CA PHE A 238 -7.74 -13.08 -17.64
C PHE A 238 -8.82 -13.61 -18.60
N ASP A 239 -9.07 -12.92 -19.71
CA ASP A 239 -9.99 -13.36 -20.77
C ASP A 239 -9.52 -14.67 -21.44
N GLU A 240 -8.20 -14.86 -21.59
CA GLU A 240 -7.59 -16.07 -22.15
C GLU A 240 -7.68 -17.25 -21.17
N ALA A 241 -7.45 -17.03 -19.87
CA ALA A 241 -7.71 -18.03 -18.82
C ALA A 241 -9.18 -18.43 -18.76
N GLN A 242 -10.10 -17.47 -18.77
CA GLN A 242 -11.53 -17.75 -18.69
C GLN A 242 -12.04 -18.49 -19.94
N LYS A 243 -11.46 -18.23 -21.11
CA LYS A 243 -11.71 -19.00 -22.34
C LYS A 243 -11.07 -20.39 -22.29
N ALA A 244 -9.89 -20.52 -21.68
CA ALA A 244 -9.20 -21.80 -21.49
C ALA A 244 -9.85 -22.71 -20.44
N LEU A 245 -10.58 -22.15 -19.47
CA LEU A 245 -11.34 -22.88 -18.45
C LEU A 245 -12.68 -23.42 -18.96
N LYS A 246 -13.27 -22.80 -20.00
CA LYS A 246 -14.57 -23.21 -20.56
C LYS A 246 -14.65 -24.63 -21.16
N PRO A 247 -13.57 -25.27 -21.67
CA PRO A 247 -13.64 -26.65 -22.14
C PRO A 247 -13.30 -27.70 -21.06
N ILE A 248 -12.90 -27.31 -19.84
CA ILE A 248 -12.35 -28.25 -18.82
C ILE A 248 -13.45 -28.99 -18.04
N ASN A 249 -14.55 -29.35 -18.70
CA ASN A 249 -15.37 -30.49 -18.32
C ASN A 249 -14.98 -31.78 -19.09
N SER A 250 -14.01 -31.71 -20.00
CA SER A 250 -13.48 -32.89 -20.67
C SER A 250 -12.15 -33.34 -20.05
N LYS A 251 -12.22 -34.46 -19.32
CA LYS A 251 -11.10 -35.27 -18.80
C LYS A 251 -9.94 -35.39 -19.80
N LYS A 252 -8.84 -34.64 -19.67
CA LYS A 252 -7.52 -35.01 -20.23
C LYS A 252 -6.35 -34.20 -19.65
N LYS A 253 -5.40 -34.97 -19.09
CA LYS A 253 -3.96 -34.77 -18.77
C LYS A 253 -3.46 -33.33 -18.50
N GLY A 254 -3.27 -33.05 -17.22
CA GLY A 254 -2.71 -31.79 -16.68
C GLY A 254 -1.19 -31.73 -16.61
N SER A 255 -0.49 -31.64 -17.75
CA SER A 255 0.94 -31.27 -17.76
C SER A 255 1.30 -30.10 -18.67
N GLU A 256 0.39 -29.63 -19.54
CA GLU A 256 0.64 -28.47 -20.42
C GLU A 256 -0.12 -27.20 -19.99
N LEU A 257 -1.04 -27.29 -19.03
CA LEU A 257 -1.90 -26.18 -18.64
C LEU A 257 -1.29 -25.19 -17.63
N GLN A 258 -0.11 -25.49 -17.06
CA GLN A 258 0.53 -24.63 -16.05
C GLN A 258 1.16 -23.35 -16.63
N SER A 259 1.24 -23.20 -17.96
CA SER A 259 1.92 -22.05 -18.59
C SER A 259 0.98 -20.96 -19.12
N ALA A 260 -0.34 -21.19 -19.18
CA ALA A 260 -1.29 -20.32 -19.88
C ALA A 260 -2.20 -19.48 -18.95
N ALA A 261 -2.16 -19.68 -17.63
CA ALA A 261 -2.88 -18.81 -16.73
C ALA A 261 -2.16 -17.44 -16.65
N PRO A 262 -2.88 -16.30 -16.73
CA PRO A 262 -2.38 -14.99 -16.30
C PRO A 262 -1.91 -15.13 -14.88
N VAL A 263 -0.62 -15.33 -14.68
CA VAL A 263 -0.04 -15.00 -13.40
C VAL A 263 -0.20 -13.48 -13.34
N TYR A 264 -0.98 -12.98 -12.38
CA TYR A 264 -0.80 -11.62 -11.88
C TYR A 264 0.66 -11.55 -11.44
N ARG A 265 1.56 -11.25 -12.38
CA ARG A 265 2.89 -10.82 -12.05
C ARG A 265 2.65 -9.44 -11.49
N LEU A 266 2.46 -9.35 -10.18
CA LEU A 266 2.96 -8.21 -9.43
C LEU A 266 4.29 -7.88 -10.09
N GLY A 267 4.36 -6.70 -10.72
CA GLY A 267 5.54 -6.28 -11.46
C GLY A 267 6.78 -6.51 -10.60
N SER A 268 7.94 -6.70 -11.22
CA SER A 268 9.17 -6.86 -10.44
C SER A 268 9.31 -5.66 -9.52
N LEU A 269 9.11 -5.85 -8.21
CA LEU A 269 9.26 -4.79 -7.21
C LEU A 269 10.69 -4.80 -6.72
N CYS A 270 11.28 -3.61 -6.58
CA CYS A 270 12.57 -3.49 -5.93
C CYS A 270 12.44 -3.93 -4.46
N GLU A 271 13.25 -4.89 -4.02
CA GLU A 271 13.21 -5.40 -2.64
C GLU A 271 13.62 -4.34 -1.60
N SER A 272 14.26 -3.26 -2.05
CA SER A 272 14.80 -2.19 -1.23
C SER A 272 13.87 -0.98 -1.14
N CYS A 273 13.36 -0.50 -2.28
CA CYS A 273 12.56 0.73 -2.36
C CYS A 273 11.12 0.51 -2.84
N GLU A 274 10.72 -0.74 -3.11
CA GLU A 274 9.37 -1.14 -3.53
C GLU A 274 8.87 -0.50 -4.83
N GLN A 275 9.73 0.20 -5.58
CA GLN A 275 9.38 0.72 -6.90
C GLN A 275 9.05 -0.41 -7.86
N GLU A 276 8.03 -0.18 -8.70
CA GLU A 276 7.67 -1.07 -9.80
C GLU A 276 8.60 -0.87 -11.00
N GLU A 277 9.00 -1.98 -11.62
CA GLU A 277 9.72 -2.00 -12.90
C GLU A 277 8.87 -1.34 -14.00
N GLN A 278 9.34 -0.18 -14.48
CA GLN A 278 8.64 0.58 -15.52
C GLN A 278 8.88 -0.05 -16.91
N PRO A 279 7.95 0.12 -17.87
CA PRO A 279 8.16 -0.32 -19.24
C PRO A 279 9.49 0.20 -19.82
N GLY A 280 10.32 -0.71 -20.34
CA GLY A 280 11.63 -0.38 -20.91
C GLY A 280 12.79 -0.33 -19.89
N THR A 281 12.51 -0.35 -18.59
CA THR A 281 13.53 -0.55 -17.55
C THR A 281 13.64 -2.03 -17.19
N ARG A 282 14.84 -2.48 -16.79
CA ARG A 282 15.01 -3.83 -16.24
C ARG A 282 15.67 -3.78 -14.88
N PHE A 283 15.03 -4.36 -13.88
CA PHE A 283 15.63 -4.48 -12.57
C PHE A 283 16.71 -5.55 -12.57
N SER A 284 17.80 -5.27 -11.85
CA SER A 284 18.84 -6.26 -11.60
C SER A 284 18.32 -7.34 -10.65
N VAL A 285 18.75 -8.59 -10.84
CA VAL A 285 18.36 -9.71 -10.00
C VAL A 285 19.58 -10.21 -9.23
N CYS A 286 19.42 -10.51 -7.94
CA CYS A 286 20.49 -11.16 -7.18
C CYS A 286 20.83 -12.52 -7.81
N LYS A 287 22.03 -12.61 -8.42
CA LYS A 287 22.51 -13.82 -9.10
C LYS A 287 22.52 -15.03 -8.16
N ASN A 288 23.00 -14.89 -6.93
CA ASN A 288 23.09 -16.01 -6.00
C ASN A 288 21.72 -16.56 -5.59
N CYS A 289 20.73 -15.69 -5.33
CA CYS A 289 19.38 -16.14 -5.02
C CYS A 289 18.72 -16.82 -6.22
N LYS A 290 18.92 -16.28 -7.42
CA LYS A 290 18.39 -16.85 -8.66
C LYS A 290 19.01 -18.21 -8.97
N ASP A 291 20.33 -18.32 -8.90
CA ASP A 291 21.06 -19.51 -9.35
C ASP A 291 20.99 -20.63 -8.31
N VAL A 292 21.01 -20.33 -7.02
CA VAL A 292 21.03 -21.34 -5.94
C VAL A 292 19.62 -21.73 -5.49
N MET A 293 18.71 -20.75 -5.34
CA MET A 293 17.38 -20.97 -4.75
C MET A 293 16.24 -20.86 -5.78
N SER A 294 16.53 -20.55 -7.04
CA SER A 294 15.53 -20.15 -8.03
C SER A 294 14.66 -18.94 -7.61
N ARG A 295 15.10 -18.19 -6.58
CA ARG A 295 14.38 -17.05 -6.01
C ARG A 295 14.81 -15.75 -6.68
N LYS A 296 13.85 -14.99 -7.21
CA LYS A 296 14.12 -13.72 -7.90
C LYS A 296 13.94 -12.54 -6.95
N ILE A 297 15.07 -11.99 -6.49
CA ILE A 297 15.09 -10.76 -5.69
C ILE A 297 15.57 -9.63 -6.61
N TYR A 298 14.70 -8.66 -6.85
CA TYR A 298 14.89 -7.59 -7.81
C TYR A 298 15.36 -6.29 -7.13
N TYR A 299 16.22 -5.54 -7.82
CA TYR A 299 16.66 -4.22 -7.39
C TYR A 299 16.69 -3.26 -8.59
N CYS A 300 16.10 -2.08 -8.43
CA CYS A 300 16.11 -1.07 -9.48
C CYS A 300 17.51 -0.49 -9.73
N SER A 301 18.40 -0.55 -8.74
CA SER A 301 19.77 -0.06 -8.84
C SER A 301 20.75 -0.82 -7.93
N ARG A 302 22.06 -0.63 -8.16
CA ARG A 302 23.11 -1.22 -7.31
C ARG A 302 23.08 -0.64 -5.90
N GLU A 303 22.72 0.62 -5.76
CA GLU A 303 22.57 1.32 -4.48
C GLU A 303 21.46 0.66 -3.66
N CYS A 304 20.31 0.38 -4.26
CA CYS A 304 19.23 -0.36 -3.62
C CYS A 304 19.67 -1.75 -3.16
N GLN A 305 20.46 -2.47 -3.96
CA GLN A 305 21.00 -3.78 -3.60
C GLN A 305 22.00 -3.69 -2.43
N LEU A 306 22.93 -2.73 -2.45
CA LEU A 306 23.89 -2.52 -1.37
C LEU A 306 23.19 -2.11 -0.08
N TYR A 307 22.11 -1.34 -0.20
CA TYR A 307 21.28 -0.94 0.92
C TYR A 307 20.55 -2.12 1.57
N ASP A 308 19.87 -2.97 0.81
CA ASP A 308 19.20 -4.16 1.37
C ASP A 308 20.22 -5.24 1.77
N TRP A 309 21.50 -5.12 1.39
CA TRP A 309 22.51 -6.15 1.62
C TRP A 309 22.62 -6.66 3.06
N PRO A 310 22.59 -5.83 4.13
CA PRO A 310 22.63 -6.34 5.51
C PRO A 310 21.46 -7.30 5.82
N ALA A 311 20.26 -7.00 5.33
CA ALA A 311 19.08 -7.85 5.46
C ALA A 311 19.17 -9.06 4.52
N HIS A 312 19.46 -8.79 3.25
CA HIS A 312 19.52 -9.77 2.18
C HIS A 312 20.59 -10.82 2.43
N LYS A 313 21.76 -10.44 2.97
CA LYS A 313 22.87 -11.37 3.28
C LYS A 313 22.44 -12.49 4.21
N LYS A 314 21.46 -12.25 5.09
CA LYS A 314 20.91 -13.28 5.96
C LYS A 314 20.22 -14.39 5.16
N ILE A 315 19.58 -14.05 4.03
CA ILE A 315 18.80 -14.98 3.18
C ILE A 315 19.48 -15.33 1.85
N CYS A 316 20.55 -14.63 1.46
CA CYS A 316 21.14 -14.73 0.12
C CYS A 316 21.68 -16.14 -0.17
N GLY A 317 21.09 -16.81 -1.17
CA GLY A 317 21.47 -18.19 -1.52
C GLY A 317 21.18 -19.22 -0.43
N LYS A 318 20.22 -18.94 0.46
CA LYS A 318 19.77 -19.83 1.53
C LYS A 318 18.26 -20.03 1.44
N GLU A 319 17.80 -21.18 1.92
CA GLU A 319 16.39 -21.46 2.16
C GLU A 319 15.83 -20.44 3.15
N LEU A 320 14.64 -19.89 2.85
CA LEU A 320 13.98 -19.00 3.79
C LEU A 320 13.46 -19.83 4.96
N ALA A 321 13.94 -19.53 6.15
CA ALA A 321 13.31 -19.98 7.38
C ALA A 321 12.30 -18.92 7.85
N VAL A 322 11.24 -19.40 8.49
CA VAL A 322 10.17 -18.59 9.07
C VAL A 322 10.73 -17.51 10.01
N ASP A 323 11.70 -17.84 10.86
CA ASP A 323 12.34 -16.90 11.77
C ASP A 323 13.18 -15.83 11.03
N THR A 324 13.81 -16.21 9.92
CA THR A 324 14.60 -15.28 9.11
C THR A 324 13.72 -14.25 8.38
N VAL A 325 12.46 -14.59 8.07
CA VAL A 325 11.49 -13.62 7.52
C VAL A 325 11.25 -12.48 8.50
N HIS A 326 11.08 -12.79 9.79
CA HIS A 326 10.93 -11.77 10.83
C HIS A 326 12.17 -10.88 10.88
N GLU A 327 13.35 -11.46 11.09
CA GLU A 327 14.58 -10.68 11.24
C GLU A 327 14.95 -9.80 10.03
N THR A 328 14.56 -10.20 8.82
CA THR A 328 14.93 -9.49 7.59
C THR A 328 13.86 -8.52 7.10
N SER A 329 12.63 -8.65 7.60
CA SER A 329 11.60 -7.64 7.44
C SER A 329 11.92 -6.34 8.18
N GLU A 330 12.75 -6.43 9.24
CA GLU A 330 13.02 -5.34 10.18
C GLU A 330 14.24 -4.48 9.84
N ALA A 331 14.90 -4.73 8.70
CA ALA A 331 16.11 -4.01 8.34
C ALA A 331 15.84 -2.51 8.08
N SER A 332 15.98 -1.77 9.17
CA SER A 332 16.31 -0.37 9.36
C SER A 332 15.50 0.65 8.58
N LEU A 333 14.34 1.00 9.12
CA LEU A 333 13.68 2.28 8.81
C LEU A 333 14.58 3.48 9.21
N ALA A 334 15.51 3.28 10.16
CA ALA A 334 16.52 4.25 10.53
C ALA A 334 17.54 4.52 9.39
N ASP A 335 17.75 3.55 8.49
CA ASP A 335 18.55 3.72 7.28
C ASP A 335 17.69 4.05 6.04
N ALA A 336 16.35 3.98 6.12
CA ALA A 336 15.51 4.51 5.05
C ALA A 336 15.80 6.01 4.87
N VAL A 337 16.29 6.68 5.92
CA VAL A 337 16.88 8.03 5.90
C VAL A 337 18.07 8.16 4.91
N PHE A 338 18.82 7.08 4.66
CA PHE A 338 19.92 7.01 3.70
C PHE A 338 19.44 6.78 2.25
N LEU A 339 18.38 5.99 2.03
CA LEU A 339 17.63 5.98 0.76
C LEU A 339 16.83 7.28 0.55
N LEU A 340 16.60 8.04 1.61
CA LEU A 340 16.04 9.39 1.62
C LEU A 340 17.09 10.49 1.41
N ARG A 341 18.27 10.20 0.83
CA ARG A 341 18.79 11.15 -0.17
C ARG A 341 17.78 11.18 -1.32
N ARG A 342 16.65 11.86 -1.06
CA ARG A 342 15.44 11.90 -1.90
C ARG A 342 15.76 12.33 -3.32
N ILE A 343 16.85 13.07 -3.47
CA ILE A 343 17.28 13.68 -4.70
C ILE A 343 18.73 13.26 -4.94
N GLY A 344 18.97 12.54 -6.04
CA GLY A 344 20.30 12.01 -6.39
C GLY A 344 21.32 13.12 -6.69
N PRO A 345 22.51 12.81 -7.24
CA PRO A 345 23.36 13.84 -7.83
C PRO A 345 22.66 14.49 -9.04
N ALA A 346 23.15 15.65 -9.48
CA ALA A 346 22.73 16.21 -10.76
C ALA A 346 23.26 15.32 -11.89
N LEU A 347 22.43 15.09 -12.91
CA LEU A 347 22.71 14.20 -14.03
C LEU A 347 22.78 14.99 -15.34
N ASN A 348 23.42 14.43 -16.36
CA ASN A 348 23.45 14.99 -17.73
C ASN A 348 23.95 16.44 -17.82
N GLY A 349 24.86 16.85 -16.92
CA GLY A 349 25.39 18.21 -16.88
C GLY A 349 24.39 19.26 -16.36
N TYR A 350 23.24 18.85 -15.84
CA TYR A 350 22.28 19.74 -15.21
C TYR A 350 22.94 20.49 -14.03
N GLN A 351 22.82 21.81 -14.02
CA GLN A 351 23.34 22.65 -12.94
C GLN A 351 22.19 23.12 -12.06
N ARG A 352 22.16 22.61 -10.82
CA ARG A 352 21.19 23.04 -9.81
C ARG A 352 21.41 24.50 -9.45
N SER A 353 20.33 25.27 -9.39
CA SER A 353 20.39 26.63 -8.85
C SER A 353 20.65 26.61 -7.33
N PRO A 354 21.11 27.73 -6.75
CA PRO A 354 21.19 27.86 -5.29
C PRO A 354 19.85 27.64 -4.59
N ALA A 355 18.74 28.10 -5.19
CA ALA A 355 17.39 27.89 -4.64
C ALA A 355 17.02 26.41 -4.60
N LEU A 356 17.33 25.65 -5.66
CA LEU A 356 17.08 24.22 -5.71
C LEU A 356 17.93 23.44 -4.72
N LEU A 357 19.19 23.85 -4.52
CA LEU A 357 20.06 23.26 -3.50
C LEU A 357 19.53 23.49 -2.08
N LEU A 358 19.00 24.68 -1.81
CA LEU A 358 18.33 24.97 -0.54
C LEU A 358 17.09 24.08 -0.34
N GLN A 359 16.28 23.92 -1.38
CA GLN A 359 15.10 23.05 -1.36
C GLN A 359 15.47 21.58 -1.06
N ILE A 360 16.50 21.05 -1.74
CA ILE A 360 17.05 19.71 -1.47
C ILE A 360 17.49 19.58 -0.01
N GLN A 361 18.24 20.55 0.49
CA GLN A 361 18.76 20.54 1.85
C GLN A 361 17.64 20.51 2.90
N ILE A 362 16.53 21.23 2.68
CA ILE A 362 15.39 21.19 3.59
C ILE A 362 14.69 19.84 3.54
N LEU A 363 14.52 19.25 2.36
CA LEU A 363 13.90 17.94 2.22
C LEU A 363 14.72 16.81 2.86
N ASP A 364 16.05 16.91 2.82
CA ASP A 364 16.96 15.97 3.49
C ASP A 364 16.78 15.99 5.02
N VAL A 365 16.47 17.16 5.62
CA VAL A 365 16.22 17.28 7.07
C VAL A 365 14.74 17.14 7.45
N THR A 366 13.84 17.01 6.47
CA THR A 366 12.38 16.85 6.68
C THR A 366 11.82 15.67 5.87
N PRO A 367 12.22 14.42 6.17
CA PRO A 367 11.97 13.25 5.31
C PRO A 367 10.48 12.91 5.09
N SER A 368 9.59 13.41 5.96
CA SER A 368 8.14 13.22 5.86
C SER A 368 7.44 14.20 4.92
N ARG A 369 8.15 15.18 4.32
CA ARG A 369 7.55 16.26 3.52
C ARG A 369 7.94 16.15 2.07
N GLU A 370 7.00 16.25 1.13
CA GLU A 370 7.24 16.07 -0.31
C GLU A 370 7.97 17.26 -0.93
N TYR A 371 7.65 18.47 -0.48
CA TYR A 371 8.19 19.73 -0.96
C TYR A 371 8.08 20.79 0.15
N CYS A 372 8.57 22.00 -0.10
CA CYS A 372 8.55 23.13 0.84
C CYS A 372 8.39 24.41 0.03
N LEU A 373 7.40 25.24 0.37
CA LEU A 373 7.25 26.58 -0.20
C LEU A 373 7.97 27.60 0.67
N PHE A 374 8.82 28.43 0.08
CA PHE A 374 9.47 29.51 0.79
C PHE A 374 8.60 30.75 0.77
N SER A 375 8.19 31.17 1.96
CA SER A 375 7.45 32.42 2.17
C SER A 375 8.25 33.38 3.05
N SER A 376 7.75 34.60 3.24
CA SER A 376 8.28 35.54 4.22
C SER A 376 8.23 35.00 5.66
N LEU A 377 7.37 34.01 5.94
CA LEU A 377 7.25 33.33 7.23
C LEU A 377 8.20 32.12 7.36
N GLY A 378 9.03 31.87 6.35
CA GLY A 378 9.93 30.72 6.29
C GLY A 378 9.38 29.57 5.44
N PRO A 379 10.05 28.40 5.48
CA PRO A 379 9.68 27.22 4.71
C PRO A 379 8.38 26.61 5.21
N GLN A 380 7.40 26.47 4.32
CA GLN A 380 6.10 25.87 4.54
C GLN A 380 6.07 24.50 3.88
N PRO A 381 6.14 23.40 4.65
CA PRO A 381 6.23 22.07 4.08
C PRO A 381 4.92 21.67 3.40
N ILE A 382 5.03 21.18 2.18
CA ILE A 382 3.95 20.54 1.44
C ILE A 382 3.94 19.06 1.79
N ALA A 383 2.78 18.57 2.20
CA ALA A 383 2.51 17.15 2.38
C ALA A 383 1.41 16.70 1.42
N ILE A 384 1.68 15.66 0.65
CA ILE A 384 0.68 15.04 -0.22
C ILE A 384 0.05 13.87 0.54
N PRO A 385 -1.25 13.91 0.83
CA PRO A 385 -1.86 12.97 1.77
C PRO A 385 -2.09 11.56 1.23
N HIS A 386 -2.01 11.39 -0.09
CA HIS A 386 -2.35 10.13 -0.76
C HIS A 386 -1.11 9.40 -1.23
N PHE A 387 -1.00 8.10 -0.94
CA PHE A 387 0.18 7.30 -1.32
C PHE A 387 0.55 7.42 -2.80
N ILE A 388 -0.40 7.23 -3.72
CA ILE A 388 -0.11 7.25 -5.17
C ILE A 388 0.25 8.67 -5.66
N PRO A 389 -0.56 9.72 -5.46
CA PRO A 389 -0.14 11.10 -5.75
C PRO A 389 1.16 11.51 -5.07
N ARG A 390 1.39 11.09 -3.81
CA ARG A 390 2.63 11.32 -3.06
C ARG A 390 3.81 10.66 -3.74
N LEU A 391 3.65 9.42 -4.18
CA LEU A 391 4.66 8.67 -4.91
C LEU A 391 4.97 9.34 -6.26
N VAL A 392 3.94 9.65 -7.06
CA VAL A 392 4.09 10.31 -8.37
C VAL A 392 4.78 11.66 -8.22
N PHE A 393 4.34 12.48 -7.27
CA PHE A 393 4.94 13.77 -7.02
C PHE A 393 6.37 13.66 -6.51
N ARG A 394 6.68 12.69 -5.63
CA ARG A 394 8.06 12.42 -5.20
C ARG A 394 8.94 12.03 -6.38
N LEU A 395 8.45 11.18 -7.28
CA LEU A 395 9.18 10.79 -8.49
C LEU A 395 9.41 11.99 -9.41
N ALA A 396 8.43 12.88 -9.56
CA ALA A 396 8.56 14.11 -10.32
C ALA A 396 9.60 15.05 -9.69
N CYS A 397 9.53 15.31 -8.37
CA CYS A 397 10.53 16.06 -7.63
C CYS A 397 11.93 15.49 -7.83
N GLN A 398 12.11 14.19 -7.59
CA GLN A 398 13.40 13.54 -7.73
C GLN A 398 13.97 13.69 -9.15
N THR A 399 13.14 13.47 -10.16
CA THR A 399 13.55 13.55 -11.57
C THR A 399 13.89 14.98 -11.96
N ALA A 400 13.01 15.93 -11.66
CA ALA A 400 13.23 17.35 -11.93
C ALA A 400 14.49 17.86 -11.23
N MET A 401 14.68 17.54 -9.95
CA MET A 401 15.82 18.02 -9.17
C MET A 401 17.15 17.37 -9.59
N SER A 402 17.12 16.18 -10.18
CA SER A 402 18.31 15.51 -10.71
C SER A 402 18.63 15.87 -12.16
N THR A 403 17.64 16.12 -13.00
CA THR A 403 17.85 16.24 -14.46
C THR A 403 17.43 17.59 -15.06
N GLY A 404 16.62 18.38 -14.35
CA GLY A 404 15.97 19.57 -14.90
C GLY A 404 14.83 19.25 -15.89
N ASP A 405 14.28 18.03 -15.86
CA ASP A 405 13.21 17.59 -16.77
C ASP A 405 11.97 18.50 -16.68
N ALA A 406 11.60 19.09 -17.82
CA ALA A 406 10.53 20.08 -17.91
C ALA A 406 9.14 19.49 -17.62
N GLU A 407 8.86 18.26 -18.06
CA GLU A 407 7.57 17.61 -17.81
C GLU A 407 7.38 17.32 -16.31
N CYS A 408 8.45 16.88 -15.64
CA CYS A 408 8.44 16.68 -14.19
C CYS A 408 8.28 17.99 -13.43
N ILE A 409 8.88 19.10 -13.90
CA ILE A 409 8.68 20.43 -13.30
C ILE A 409 7.21 20.84 -13.39
N VAL A 410 6.56 20.60 -14.55
CA VAL A 410 5.12 20.84 -14.73
C VAL A 410 4.29 19.96 -13.78
N ALA A 411 4.63 18.68 -13.63
CA ALA A 411 3.93 17.78 -12.71
C ALA A 411 4.05 18.22 -11.23
N ILE A 412 5.22 18.73 -10.80
CA ILE A 412 5.39 19.32 -9.46
C ILE A 412 4.48 20.53 -9.30
N CYS A 413 4.46 21.40 -10.32
CA CYS A 413 3.63 22.58 -10.35
C CYS A 413 2.13 22.25 -10.21
N GLU A 414 1.61 21.36 -11.05
CA GLU A 414 0.22 20.88 -10.98
C GLU A 414 -0.10 20.26 -9.62
N GLY A 415 0.82 19.44 -9.08
CA GLY A 415 0.68 18.85 -7.76
C GLY A 415 0.54 19.89 -6.65
N MET A 416 1.34 20.95 -6.66
CA MET A 416 1.23 22.03 -5.67
C MET A 416 -0.06 22.83 -5.82
N LEU A 417 -0.44 23.18 -7.05
CA LEU A 417 -1.68 23.92 -7.32
C LEU A 417 -2.94 23.13 -6.94
N SER A 418 -2.90 21.80 -7.04
CA SER A 418 -4.00 20.94 -6.62
C SER A 418 -4.25 20.97 -5.11
N LEU A 419 -3.23 21.35 -4.32
CA LEU A 419 -3.32 21.44 -2.86
C LEU A 419 -3.83 22.81 -2.41
N ASP A 420 -3.33 23.88 -3.03
CA ASP A 420 -3.79 25.25 -2.77
C ASP A 420 -3.61 26.15 -4.00
N PRO A 421 -4.68 26.43 -4.77
CA PRO A 421 -4.63 27.32 -5.92
C PRO A 421 -4.18 28.75 -5.58
N ALA A 422 -4.39 29.22 -4.33
CA ALA A 422 -3.99 30.56 -3.91
C ALA A 422 -2.46 30.72 -3.84
N THR A 423 -1.71 29.61 -3.81
CA THR A 423 -0.25 29.61 -3.80
C THR A 423 0.37 29.80 -5.19
N TYR A 424 -0.44 29.93 -6.25
CA TYR A 424 0.03 29.97 -7.64
C TYR A 424 1.24 30.89 -7.88
N GLU A 425 1.15 32.16 -7.49
CA GLU A 425 2.23 33.12 -7.75
C GLU A 425 3.49 32.76 -6.97
N SER A 426 3.35 32.32 -5.71
CA SER A 426 4.47 31.90 -4.88
C SER A 426 5.14 30.62 -5.41
N CYS A 427 4.34 29.65 -5.87
CA CYS A 427 4.83 28.43 -6.51
C CYS A 427 5.57 28.76 -7.80
N ALA A 428 4.99 29.59 -8.67
CA ALA A 428 5.58 29.97 -9.94
C ALA A 428 6.92 30.71 -9.76
N ALA A 429 6.96 31.67 -8.84
CA ALA A 429 8.18 32.40 -8.53
C ALA A 429 9.29 31.46 -7.99
N GLN A 430 8.94 30.56 -7.06
CA GLN A 430 9.88 29.61 -6.50
C GLN A 430 10.39 28.61 -7.53
N ILE A 431 9.50 27.98 -8.31
CA ILE A 431 9.88 27.04 -9.37
C ILE A 431 10.78 27.72 -10.41
N SER A 432 10.47 28.97 -10.76
CA SER A 432 11.31 29.73 -11.71
C SER A 432 12.72 29.93 -11.17
N ALA A 433 12.85 30.26 -9.88
CA ALA A 433 14.15 30.41 -9.21
C ALA A 433 14.90 29.08 -9.07
N GLU A 434 14.20 28.00 -8.74
CA GLU A 434 14.76 26.66 -8.54
C GLU A 434 15.28 26.06 -9.85
N TYR A 435 14.49 26.07 -10.91
CA TYR A 435 14.80 25.36 -12.14
C TYR A 435 15.33 26.25 -13.27
N ARG A 436 15.36 27.57 -13.07
CA ARG A 436 15.73 28.58 -14.09
C ARG A 436 14.85 28.50 -15.34
N VAL A 437 13.55 28.24 -15.12
CA VAL A 437 12.51 28.20 -16.15
C VAL A 437 11.54 29.35 -15.96
N ASP A 438 10.80 29.72 -17.02
CA ASP A 438 9.66 30.62 -16.87
C ASP A 438 8.43 29.79 -16.47
N ALA A 439 8.23 29.60 -15.17
CA ALA A 439 7.12 28.79 -14.69
C ALA A 439 5.77 29.41 -15.07
N PHE A 440 5.67 30.75 -15.14
CA PHE A 440 4.44 31.43 -15.54
C PHE A 440 4.04 31.11 -16.99
N ALA A 441 5.01 30.84 -17.86
CA ALA A 441 4.75 30.35 -19.20
C ALA A 441 4.34 28.87 -19.23
N LEU A 442 4.90 28.04 -18.33
CA LEU A 442 4.55 26.61 -18.20
C LEU A 442 3.13 26.39 -17.66
N PHE A 443 2.59 27.36 -16.92
CA PHE A 443 1.25 27.31 -16.34
C PHE A 443 0.11 27.77 -17.29
N LYS A 444 0.44 28.37 -18.44
CA LYS A 444 -0.52 28.81 -19.45
C LYS A 444 -0.72 27.73 -20.51
#